data_AF-A0A9D4I141-F1
#
_entry.id   AF-A0A9D4I141-F1
#
_cell.length_a   1.000
_cell.length_b   1.000
_cell.length_c   1.000
_cell.angle_alpha   90.00
_cell.angle_beta   90.00
_cell.angle_gamma   90.00
#
_symmetry.space_group_name_H-M   'P 1'
#
loop_
_entity.id
_entity.type
_entity.pdbx_description
1 polymer ?
#
loop_
_entity_poly.entity_id
_entity_poly.type
_entity_poly.pdbx_seq_one_letter_code
_entity_poly.pdbx_strand_id
1 'polypeptide(L)'
;MFSTIFNERIFTACSDNTYGDRCSLTCPCKADNTKTPTQSCDRVNGSCLCTAFWKGITCEEDIDECKADVCPDSNAFCHNTLLGYKCFCKKGFVLHETRKLCENVTKRKW
;
A
#
# COMPACT_ATOMS: atom_id res chain seq x y z
N MET A 1 -24.32 -38.67 -29.09
CA MET A 1 -25.01 -37.39 -28.90
C MET A 1 -25.11 -37.12 -27.40
N PHE A 2 -24.16 -36.37 -26.83
CA PHE A 2 -24.25 -35.91 -25.44
C PHE A 2 -23.98 -34.41 -25.44
N SER A 3 -25.07 -33.64 -25.36
CA SER A 3 -25.02 -32.18 -25.19
C SER A 3 -24.73 -31.90 -23.73
N THR A 4 -23.55 -31.36 -23.42
CA THR A 4 -23.30 -30.69 -22.14
C THR A 4 -23.31 -29.19 -22.42
N ILE A 5 -24.48 -28.59 -22.22
CA ILE A 5 -24.61 -27.14 -22.10
C ILE A 5 -23.93 -26.77 -20.78
N PHE A 6 -22.64 -26.44 -20.84
CA PHE A 6 -22.03 -25.67 -19.76
C PHE A 6 -22.70 -24.31 -19.78
N ASN A 7 -23.58 -24.10 -18.81
CA ASN A 7 -24.23 -22.83 -18.52
C ASN A 7 -23.14 -21.81 -18.20
N GLU A 8 -22.64 -21.11 -19.21
CA GLU A 8 -21.77 -19.96 -19.02
C GLU A 8 -22.60 -18.85 -18.37
N ARG A 9 -22.68 -18.88 -17.02
CA ARG A 9 -22.93 -17.66 -16.27
C ARG A 9 -21.77 -16.73 -16.57
N ILE A 10 -21.95 -15.89 -17.57
CA ILE A 10 -21.16 -14.67 -17.75
C ILE A 10 -21.43 -13.86 -16.47
N PHE A 11 -20.56 -14.01 -15.47
CA PHE A 11 -20.45 -13.06 -14.38
C PHE A 11 -19.94 -11.77 -15.02
N THR A 12 -20.85 -10.88 -15.41
CA THR A 12 -20.46 -9.53 -15.78
C THR A 12 -19.80 -8.93 -14.54
N ALA A 13 -18.47 -8.83 -14.58
CA ALA A 13 -17.72 -8.20 -13.50
C ALA A 13 -18.18 -6.73 -13.40
N CYS A 14 -18.51 -6.26 -12.20
CA CYS A 14 -18.91 -4.87 -12.00
C CYS A 14 -17.82 -3.90 -12.47
N SER A 15 -18.26 -2.79 -13.07
CA SER A 15 -17.43 -1.66 -13.53
C SER A 15 -17.66 -0.43 -12.68
N ASP A 16 -16.96 0.67 -12.99
CA ASP A 16 -17.26 2.01 -12.46
C ASP A 16 -17.31 2.09 -10.93
N ASN A 17 -16.41 1.35 -10.28
CA ASN A 17 -16.25 1.35 -8.83
C ASN A 17 -17.50 0.88 -8.06
N THR A 18 -18.19 -0.13 -8.60
CA THR A 18 -19.35 -0.79 -7.98
C THR A 18 -19.11 -2.26 -7.65
N TYR A 19 -19.95 -2.83 -6.79
CA TYR A 19 -19.91 -4.22 -6.36
C TYR A 19 -21.30 -4.77 -6.00
N GLY A 20 -21.37 -6.06 -5.68
CA GLY A 20 -22.58 -6.71 -5.17
C GLY A 20 -23.55 -7.14 -6.26
N ASP A 21 -24.78 -7.53 -5.86
CA ASP A 21 -25.77 -8.01 -6.82
C ASP A 21 -26.16 -6.91 -7.80
N ARG A 22 -26.07 -7.23 -9.10
CA ARG A 22 -26.31 -6.31 -10.23
C ARG A 22 -25.56 -4.98 -10.12
N CYS A 23 -24.41 -4.96 -9.43
CA CYS A 23 -23.58 -3.76 -9.29
C CYS A 23 -24.31 -2.56 -8.66
N SER A 24 -25.25 -2.85 -7.74
CA SER A 24 -26.11 -1.86 -7.09
C SER A 24 -25.43 -1.07 -5.98
N LEU A 25 -24.24 -1.49 -5.52
CA LEU A 25 -23.51 -0.86 -4.42
C LEU A 25 -22.24 -0.19 -4.93
N THR A 26 -21.94 1.02 -4.44
CA THR A 26 -20.70 1.74 -4.74
C THR A 26 -19.61 1.39 -3.73
N CYS A 27 -18.38 1.21 -4.18
CA CYS A 27 -17.24 0.97 -3.30
C CYS A 27 -17.07 2.14 -2.31
N PRO A 28 -17.05 1.90 -0.98
CA PRO A 28 -16.95 2.95 0.04
C PRO A 28 -15.51 3.41 0.33
N CYS A 29 -14.56 3.13 -0.57
CA CYS A 29 -13.13 3.25 -0.34
C CYS A 29 -12.61 4.65 -0.71
N LYS A 30 -11.55 5.10 -0.02
CA LYS A 30 -10.82 6.30 -0.40
C LYS A 30 -9.98 6.04 -1.65
N ALA A 31 -10.47 6.48 -2.81
CA ALA A 31 -9.90 6.16 -4.12
C ALA A 31 -8.39 6.43 -4.22
N ASP A 32 -7.90 7.55 -3.69
CA ASP A 32 -6.48 7.94 -3.72
C ASP A 32 -5.55 6.94 -3.02
N ASN A 33 -6.10 6.13 -2.11
CA ASN A 33 -5.35 5.19 -1.28
C ASN A 33 -5.53 3.73 -1.74
N THR A 34 -6.20 3.52 -2.88
CA THR A 34 -6.48 2.19 -3.45
C THR A 34 -5.65 1.89 -4.69
N LYS A 35 -5.52 0.60 -5.03
CA LYS A 35 -4.62 0.13 -6.10
C LYS A 35 -4.95 0.72 -7.47
N THR A 36 -6.22 0.94 -7.76
CA THR A 36 -6.66 1.56 -9.01
C THR A 36 -7.83 2.51 -8.75
N PRO A 37 -7.91 3.64 -9.46
CA PRO A 37 -9.02 4.57 -9.32
C PRO A 37 -10.33 4.04 -9.93
N THR A 38 -10.26 3.06 -10.84
CA THR A 38 -11.41 2.50 -11.55
C THR A 38 -12.00 1.25 -10.87
N GLN A 39 -11.29 0.65 -9.91
CA GLN A 39 -11.77 -0.48 -9.12
C GLN A 39 -11.13 -0.45 -7.72
N SER A 40 -11.67 0.39 -6.84
CA SER A 40 -11.14 0.60 -5.49
C SER A 40 -11.46 -0.53 -4.50
N CYS A 41 -12.41 -1.40 -4.83
CA CYS A 41 -12.84 -2.52 -3.99
C CYS A 41 -13.03 -3.85 -4.77
N ASP A 42 -13.12 -4.95 -4.04
CA ASP A 42 -13.52 -6.26 -4.57
C ASP A 42 -14.95 -6.19 -5.15
N ARG A 43 -15.12 -6.71 -6.37
CA ARG A 43 -16.37 -6.62 -7.13
C ARG A 43 -17.52 -7.44 -6.55
N VAL A 44 -17.22 -8.39 -5.67
CA VAL A 44 -18.21 -9.29 -5.07
C VAL A 44 -18.63 -8.79 -3.71
N ASN A 45 -17.67 -8.54 -2.81
CA ASN A 45 -17.95 -8.26 -1.41
C ASN A 45 -17.68 -6.80 -0.97
N GLY A 46 -17.13 -5.96 -1.84
CA GLY A 46 -16.90 -4.54 -1.55
C GLY A 46 -15.69 -4.25 -0.67
N SER A 47 -14.86 -5.24 -0.35
CA SER A 47 -13.65 -5.05 0.46
C SER A 47 -12.64 -4.17 -0.27
N CYS A 48 -12.13 -3.14 0.38
CA CYS A 48 -11.24 -2.19 -0.26
C CYS A 48 -9.89 -2.81 -0.63
N LEU A 49 -9.39 -2.46 -1.82
CA LEU A 49 -8.11 -2.88 -2.34
C LEU A 49 -7.08 -1.78 -2.06
N CYS A 50 -6.64 -1.67 -0.81
CA CYS A 50 -5.67 -0.66 -0.40
C CYS A 50 -4.31 -0.84 -1.09
N THR A 51 -3.58 0.26 -1.29
CA THR A 51 -2.16 0.21 -1.64
C THR A 51 -1.33 -0.27 -0.45
N ALA A 52 -0.03 -0.51 -0.66
CA ALA A 52 0.84 -1.07 0.37
C ALA A 52 1.07 -0.16 1.59
N PHE A 53 0.68 1.12 1.51
CA PHE A 53 0.90 2.13 2.55
C PHE A 53 -0.37 2.47 3.34
N TRP A 54 -1.51 1.86 3.00
CA TRP A 54 -2.80 2.18 3.62
C TRP A 54 -3.50 0.93 4.12
N LYS A 55 -4.24 1.09 5.21
CA LYS A 55 -5.05 0.07 5.88
C LYS A 55 -6.37 0.69 6.36
N GLY A 56 -7.14 -0.10 7.11
CA GLY A 56 -8.48 0.25 7.55
C GLY A 56 -9.54 -0.31 6.59
N ILE A 57 -10.79 -0.21 7.00
CA ILE A 57 -11.92 -0.77 6.23
C ILE A 57 -12.09 -0.01 4.90
N THR A 58 -11.73 1.28 4.87
CA THR A 58 -11.90 2.17 3.70
C THR A 58 -10.58 2.72 3.14
N CYS A 59 -9.44 2.16 3.55
CA CYS A 59 -8.08 2.62 3.20
C CYS A 59 -7.79 4.07 3.67
N GLU A 60 -8.34 4.44 4.81
CA GLU A 60 -8.24 5.77 5.41
C GLU A 60 -7.07 5.91 6.39
N GLU A 61 -6.53 4.79 6.87
CA GLU A 61 -5.46 4.77 7.85
C GLU A 61 -4.11 4.54 7.18
N ASP A 62 -3.14 5.40 7.48
CA ASP A 62 -1.75 5.23 7.08
C ASP A 62 -1.11 4.05 7.83
N ILE A 63 -0.29 3.28 7.13
CA ILE A 63 0.52 2.23 7.74
C ILE A 63 1.77 2.90 8.33
N ASP A 64 2.10 2.53 9.56
CA ASP A 64 3.33 2.99 10.21
C ASP A 64 4.41 1.92 10.05
N GLU A 65 5.18 1.98 8.96
CA GLU A 65 6.23 0.97 8.69
C GLU A 65 7.37 1.04 9.70
N CYS A 66 7.54 2.16 10.42
CA CYS A 66 8.57 2.29 11.44
C CYS A 66 8.40 1.31 12.60
N LYS A 67 7.21 0.70 12.76
CA LYS A 67 6.95 -0.35 13.76
C LYS A 67 7.61 -1.69 13.42
N ALA A 68 8.09 -1.90 12.19
CA ALA A 68 8.65 -3.16 11.72
C ALA A 68 10.19 -3.20 11.67
N ASP A 69 10.89 -2.32 12.40
CA ASP A 69 12.36 -2.20 12.43
C ASP A 69 13.00 -2.16 11.03
N VAL A 70 12.52 -1.21 10.22
CA VAL A 70 12.84 -1.12 8.79
C VAL A 70 14.13 -0.36 8.46
N CYS A 71 14.72 0.33 9.44
CA CYS A 71 15.98 1.06 9.27
C CYS A 71 17.15 0.20 9.75
N PRO A 72 17.99 -0.34 8.85
CA PRO A 72 18.98 -1.36 9.23
C PRO A 72 20.16 -0.81 10.04
N ASP A 73 20.38 0.50 10.06
CA ASP A 73 21.48 1.13 10.78
C ASP A 73 21.03 1.61 12.16
N SER A 74 21.70 1.16 13.20
CA SER A 74 21.52 1.62 14.59
C SER A 74 21.72 3.14 14.79
N ASN A 75 22.46 3.80 13.90
CA ASN A 75 22.67 5.25 13.90
C ASN A 75 21.63 6.00 13.04
N ALA A 76 20.64 5.28 12.49
CA ALA A 76 19.47 5.87 11.86
C ALA A 76 18.28 5.90 12.83
N PHE A 77 17.31 6.75 12.51
CA PHE A 77 15.97 6.72 13.09
C PHE A 77 14.95 6.72 11.95
N CYS A 78 13.84 6.03 12.17
CA CYS A 78 12.75 5.94 11.20
C CYS A 78 11.78 7.12 11.39
N HIS A 79 11.27 7.62 10.26
CA HIS A 79 10.20 8.60 10.22
C HIS A 79 9.12 8.11 9.26
N ASN A 80 7.90 7.98 9.78
CA ASN A 80 6.76 7.53 9.01
C ASN A 80 6.27 8.62 8.05
N THR A 81 5.79 8.23 6.87
CA THR A 81 5.27 9.14 5.84
C THR A 81 4.06 8.52 5.16
N LEU A 82 3.19 9.35 4.55
CA LEU A 82 1.96 8.86 3.90
C LEU A 82 2.16 7.88 2.71
N LEU A 83 3.40 7.69 2.27
CA LEU A 83 3.78 6.83 1.15
C LEU A 83 4.95 5.90 1.56
N GLY A 84 4.97 5.48 2.82
CA GLY A 84 5.98 4.58 3.38
C GLY A 84 6.82 5.26 4.47
N TYR A 85 8.12 5.02 4.49
CA TYR A 85 8.99 5.56 5.53
C TYR A 85 10.29 6.14 4.98
N LYS A 86 10.96 6.94 5.81
CA LYS A 86 12.32 7.42 5.56
C LYS A 86 13.21 7.18 6.76
N CYS A 87 14.42 6.71 6.51
CA CYS A 87 15.47 6.60 7.52
C CYS A 87 16.35 7.85 7.48
N PHE A 88 16.57 8.45 8.64
CA PHE A 88 17.41 9.63 8.82
C PHE A 88 18.55 9.33 9.79
N CYS A 89 19.70 9.95 9.58
CA CYS A 89 20.84 9.75 10.48
C CYS A 89 20.71 10.59 11.75
N LYS A 90 21.06 9.98 12.89
CA LYS A 90 21.15 10.67 14.18
C LYS A 90 22.22 11.77 14.11
N LYS A 91 22.13 12.74 15.03
CA LYS A 91 23.07 13.86 15.12
C LYS A 91 24.52 13.37 15.15
N GLY A 92 25.39 13.97 14.35
CA GLY A 92 26.80 13.57 14.21
C GLY A 92 27.06 12.51 13.14
N PHE A 93 26.02 12.08 12.41
CA PHE A 93 26.15 11.16 11.29
C PHE A 93 25.53 11.76 10.01
N VAL A 94 26.07 11.36 8.86
CA VAL A 94 25.58 11.71 7.53
C VAL A 94 25.30 10.47 6.72
N LEU A 95 24.37 10.56 5.76
CA LEU A 95 24.07 9.45 4.87
C LEU A 95 25.31 9.12 4.04
N HIS A 96 25.76 7.87 4.11
CA HIS A 96 26.83 7.34 3.30
C HIS A 96 26.39 7.28 1.82
N GLU A 97 27.34 7.26 0.88
CA GLU A 97 27.05 7.24 -0.57
C GLU A 97 26.16 6.07 -1.00
N THR A 98 26.24 4.95 -0.28
CA THR A 98 25.40 3.76 -0.49
C THR A 98 23.94 3.95 -0.08
N ARG A 99 23.58 5.10 0.53
CA ARG A 99 22.22 5.47 1.00
C ARG A 99 21.57 4.51 1.99
N LYS A 100 22.34 3.60 2.57
CA LYS A 100 21.85 2.57 3.51
C LYS A 100 22.42 2.70 4.92
N LEU A 101 23.51 3.46 5.07
CA LEU A 101 24.28 3.55 6.30
C LEU A 101 24.54 5.01 6.67
N CYS A 102 24.69 5.25 7.95
CA CYS A 102 25.00 6.52 8.57
C CYS A 102 26.48 6.51 8.99
N GLU A 103 27.25 7.39 8.36
CA GLU A 103 28.68 7.53 8.63
C GLU A 103 28.94 8.70 9.59
N ASN A 104 29.82 8.48 10.57
CA ASN A 104 30.17 9.53 11.51
C ASN A 104 30.96 10.64 10.81
N VAL A 105 30.49 11.88 10.93
CA VAL A 105 31.10 13.06 10.29
C VAL A 105 32.55 13.29 10.71
N THR A 106 32.96 12.86 11.90
CA THR A 106 34.34 13.00 12.39
C THR A 106 35.29 11.95 11.80
N LYS A 107 34.76 10.93 11.12
CA LYS A 107 35.55 9.85 10.50
C LYS A 107 35.69 9.97 8.98
N ARG A 108 34.96 10.90 8.34
CA ARG A 108 35.22 11.28 6.95
C ARG A 108 36.59 11.96 6.90
N LYS A 109 37.62 11.16 6.59
CA LYS A 109 38.94 11.67 6.28
C LYS A 109 38.85 12.43 4.94
N TRP A 110 39.28 13.68 4.95
CA TRP A 110 39.46 14.52 3.78
C TRP A 110 40.59 13.99 2.90
#